data_AF-A0A7V3J9E3-F1
#
_entry.id   AF-A0A7V3J9E3-F1
#
_cell.length_a   1.000
_cell.length_b   1.000
_cell.length_c   1.000
_cell.angle_alpha   90.00
_cell.angle_beta   90.00
_cell.angle_gamma   90.00
#
_symmetry.space_group_name_H-M   'P 1'
#
loop_
_entity.id
_entity.type
_entity.pdbx_description
1 polymer ?
#
loop_
_entity_poly.entity_id
_entity_poly.type
_entity_poly.pdbx_seq_one_letter_code
_entity_poly.pdbx_strand_id
1 'polypeptide(L)' 'MKKVILQVFDLSPGGIVKKLNLLRPIYRKTTCFDHFGRKDPEFTWEKKDKVTALLRYVKR' A
#
# COMPACT_ATOMS: atom_id res chain seq x y z
N MET A 1 10.77 -11.82 -8.92
CA MET A 1 10.03 -11.09 -7.86
C MET A 1 10.58 -9.69 -7.59
N LYS A 2 11.79 -9.53 -7.03
CA LYS A 2 12.33 -8.24 -6.55
C LYS A 2 12.35 -7.11 -7.60
N LYS A 3 12.72 -7.41 -8.85
CA LYS A 3 12.76 -6.43 -9.95
C LYS A 3 11.38 -5.84 -10.29
N VAL A 4 10.33 -6.65 -10.25
CA VAL A 4 8.95 -6.21 -10.56
C VAL A 4 8.42 -5.26 -9.48
N ILE A 5 8.78 -5.49 -8.22
CA ILE A 5 8.36 -4.61 -7.11
C ILE A 5 8.84 -3.18 -7.34
N LEU A 6 10.12 -3.00 -7.69
CA LEU A 6 10.69 -1.67 -7.94
C LEU A 6 10.14 -0.99 -9.20
N GLN A 7 9.51 -1.74 -10.11
CA GLN A 7 8.84 -1.18 -11.29
C GLN A 7 7.41 -0.73 -11.00
N VAL A 8 6.75 -1.33 -10.00
CA VAL A 8 5.32 -1.09 -9.69
C VAL A 8 5.14 -0.16 -8.49
N PHE A 9 6.11 -0.16 -7.58
CA PHE A 9 6.09 0.57 -6.32
C PHE A 9 7.32 1.48 -6.22
N ASP A 10 7.07 2.76 -5.91
CA ASP A 10 8.09 3.67 -5.42
C ASP A 10 8.25 3.46 -3.91
N LEU A 11 9.39 2.90 -3.51
CA LEU A 11 9.70 2.57 -2.12
C LEU A 11 10.51 3.66 -1.41
N SER A 12 10.72 4.82 -2.04
CA SER A 12 11.29 5.97 -1.34
C SER A 12 10.35 6.45 -0.22
N PRO A 13 10.85 7.07 0.87
CA PRO A 13 10.00 7.57 1.94
C PRO A 13 8.89 8.51 1.44
N GLY A 14 9.23 9.44 0.53
CA GLY A 14 8.27 10.34 -0.10
C GLY A 14 7.25 9.60 -0.98
N GLY A 15 7.70 8.60 -1.75
CA GLY A 15 6.85 7.74 -2.56
C GLY A 15 5.82 6.97 -1.75
N ILE A 16 6.23 6.40 -0.61
CA ILE A 16 5.36 5.67 0.32
C ILE A 16 4.30 6.62 0.91
N VAL A 17 4.75 7.76 1.45
CA VAL A 17 3.86 8.78 2.03
C VAL A 17 2.83 9.26 1.03
N LYS A 18 3.26 9.54 -0.21
CA LYS A 18 2.39 9.98 -1.31
C LYS A 18 1.41 8.88 -1.72
N LYS A 19 1.89 7.66 -1.96
CA LYS A 19 1.07 6.56 -2.46
C LYS A 19 0.00 6.13 -1.45
N LEU A 20 0.34 6.13 -0.17
CA LEU A 20 -0.56 5.75 0.91
C LEU A 20 -1.29 6.96 1.53
N ASN A 21 -1.09 8.18 1.01
CA ASN A 21 -1.74 9.38 1.51
C ASN A 21 -1.66 9.49 3.05
N LEU A 22 -0.43 9.42 3.58
CA LEU A 22 -0.19 9.23 5.02
C LEU A 22 -0.21 10.53 5.84
N LEU A 23 -0.09 11.70 5.22
CA LEU A 23 -0.09 13.00 5.92
C LEU A 23 -1.50 13.42 6.32
N ARG A 24 -2.17 12.58 7.13
CA ARG A 24 -3.55 12.75 7.59
C ARG A 24 -3.69 12.18 9.01
N PRO A 25 -4.65 12.66 9.81
CA PRO A 25 -4.87 12.18 11.18
C PRO A 25 -5.63 10.84 11.21
N ILE A 26 -5.08 9.78 10.61
CA ILE A 26 -5.74 8.46 10.47
C ILE A 26 -5.29 7.42 11.51
N TYR A 27 -4.24 7.72 12.27
CA TYR A 27 -3.53 6.72 13.09
C TYR A 27 -4.26 6.33 14.37
N ARG A 28 -5.18 7.16 14.88
CA ARG A 28 -5.89 6.85 16.12
C ARG A 28 -6.67 5.53 16.03
N LYS A 29 -7.17 5.18 14.84
CA LYS A 29 -7.92 3.92 14.66
C LYS A 29 -7.02 2.69 14.71
N THR A 30 -5.71 2.82 14.47
CA THR A 30 -4.78 1.69 14.53
C THR A 30 -4.27 1.40 15.94
N THR A 31 -4.54 2.26 16.93
CA THR A 31 -3.98 2.11 18.30
C THR A 31 -4.69 1.06 19.15
N CYS A 32 -5.81 0.52 18.67
CA CYS A 32 -6.56 -0.55 19.30
C CYS A 32 -6.72 -1.68 18.28
N PHE A 33 -6.43 -2.91 18.72
CA PHE A 33 -6.25 -4.08 17.85
C PHE A 33 -5.05 -3.95 16.91
N ASP A 34 -5.15 -4.55 15.72
CA ASP A 34 -4.09 -4.62 14.74
C ASP A 34 -4.11 -3.44 13.75
N HIS A 35 -2.93 -3.17 13.18
CA HIS A 35 -2.72 -2.20 12.09
C HIS A 35 -3.12 -2.76 10.71
N PHE A 36 -3.24 -4.08 10.59
CA PHE A 36 -3.41 -4.79 9.32
C PHE A 36 -4.68 -5.64 9.28
N GLY A 37 -5.10 -6.04 8.07
CA GLY A 37 -6.24 -6.94 7.84
C GLY A 37 -7.62 -6.28 8.02
N ARG A 38 -7.64 -4.98 8.30
CA ARG A 38 -8.86 -4.21 8.52
C ARG A 38 -9.31 -3.51 7.25
N LYS A 39 -10.63 -3.46 7.00
CA LYS A 39 -11.21 -2.85 5.80
C LYS A 39 -11.59 -1.37 6.00
N ASP A 40 -10.96 -0.69 6.93
CA ASP A 40 -11.20 0.73 7.18
C ASP A 40 -10.79 1.57 5.95
N PRO A 41 -11.63 2.51 5.48
CA PRO A 41 -11.34 3.32 4.29
C PRO A 41 -10.04 4.14 4.36
N GLU A 42 -9.62 4.47 5.59
CA GLU A 42 -8.42 5.25 5.89
C GLU A 42 -7.12 4.46 5.69
N PHE A 43 -7.18 3.13 5.81
CA PHE A 43 -6.02 2.24 5.72
C PHE A 43 -5.75 1.89 4.27
N THR A 44 -5.17 2.84 3.56
CA THR A 44 -4.88 2.70 2.13
C THR A 44 -3.88 1.59 1.81
N TRP A 45 -3.08 1.14 2.79
CA TRP A 45 -2.14 0.02 2.62
C TRP A 45 -2.84 -1.33 2.47
N GLU A 46 -4.10 -1.45 2.89
CA GLU A 46 -4.91 -2.66 2.72
C GLU A 46 -5.52 -2.76 1.31
N LYS A 47 -5.42 -1.70 0.50
CA LYS A 47 -5.99 -1.69 -0.86
C LYS A 47 -5.18 -2.58 -1.78
N LYS A 48 -5.88 -3.40 -2.57
CA LYS A 48 -5.30 -4.31 -3.59
C LYS A 48 -5.26 -3.69 -4.99
N ASP A 49 -5.10 -2.37 -5.08
CA ASP A 49 -5.16 -1.60 -6.32
C ASP A 49 -3.97 -1.85 -7.28
N LYS A 50 -2.92 -2.53 -6.80
CA LYS A 50 -1.74 -2.91 -7.59
C LYS A 50 -1.77 -4.32 -8.18
N VAL A 51 -2.79 -5.12 -7.88
CA VAL A 51 -2.90 -6.50 -8.39
C VAL A 51 -2.85 -6.55 -9.92
N THR A 52 -3.63 -5.71 -10.60
CA THR A 52 -3.65 -5.65 -12.07
C THR A 52 -2.28 -5.29 -12.66
N ALA A 53 -1.56 -4.36 -12.02
CA ALA A 53 -0.21 -3.98 -12.46
C ALA A 53 0.78 -5.14 -12.31
N LEU A 54 0.69 -5.87 -11.19
CA LEU A 54 1.56 -7.03 -10.92
C LEU A 54 1.29 -8.20 -11.86
N LEU A 55 0.02 -8.50 -12.16
CA LEU A 55 -0.36 -9.62 -13.04
C LEU A 55 0.22 -9.49 -14.45
N ARG A 56 0.49 -8.27 -14.94
CA ARG A 56 1.16 -8.04 -16.23
C ARG A 56 2.56 -8.67 -16.31
N TYR A 57 3.21 -8.87 -15.18
CA TYR A 57 4.57 -9.44 -15.10
C TYR A 57 4.58 -10.94 -14.78
N VAL A 58 3.44 -11.52 -14.39
CA VAL A 58 3.30 -12.94 -14.02
C VAL A 58 2.72 -13.76 -15.17
N LYS A 59 1.87 -13.18 -16.02
CA LYS A 59 1.23 -13.87 -17.17
C LYS A 59 2.15 -14.02 -18.39
N ARG A 60 3.42 -14.39 -18.19
CA ARG A 60 4.36 -14.75 -19.27
C ARG A 60 4.73 -16.22 -19.17
#